data_AF-A0A1P8YFF4-F1
#
_entry.id   AF-A0A1P8YFF4-F1
#
_cell.length_a   1.000
_cell.length_b   1.000
_cell.length_c   1.000
_cell.angle_alpha   90.00
_cell.angle_beta   90.00
_cell.angle_gamma   90.00
#
_symmetry.space_group_name_H-M   'P 1'
#
loop_
_entity.id
_entity.type
_entity.pdbx_description
1 polymer ?
#
loop_
_entity_poly.entity_id
_entity_poly.type
_entity_poly.pdbx_seq_one_letter_code
_entity_poly.pdbx_strand_id
1 'polypeptide(L)'
;MRPRRRFLSAGLIVACATLTMAGGTHAPVDQPATVGAAAPDGPGVFDGPTVRVGDGTAHSFVTLDAAGNPTEVGMRLSEGAMDGLPATHDDVATFELDLPDEAAATVFDHTTLDWNDHGHGPSGMFDKPHFDTHFYMADKAAVAEIDPASPDFEAKGLRLPDPRYLPPDYFPMLGPKLVPQASPRWGCTGSMSRTG
;
A
#
# COMPACT_ATOMS: atom_id res chain seq x y z
N MET A 1 58.64 15.58 -6.41
CA MET A 1 58.77 14.26 -7.08
C MET A 1 58.69 13.16 -6.03
N ARG A 2 57.63 12.34 -6.06
CA ARG A 2 57.45 11.12 -5.25
C ARG A 2 57.13 9.97 -6.22
N PRO A 3 57.66 8.75 -6.02
CA PRO A 3 57.58 7.69 -7.03
C PRO A 3 56.17 7.09 -7.09
N ARG A 4 55.68 6.91 -8.33
CA ARG A 4 54.44 6.23 -8.68
C ARG A 4 54.63 4.72 -8.51
N ARG A 5 53.89 4.09 -7.60
CA ARG A 5 53.74 2.63 -7.57
C ARG A 5 52.50 2.24 -8.38
N ARG A 6 52.74 1.55 -9.50
CA ARG A 6 51.71 0.85 -10.28
C ARG A 6 51.41 -0.45 -9.55
N PHE A 7 50.15 -0.67 -9.15
CA PHE A 7 49.67 -1.99 -8.76
C PHE A 7 48.71 -2.49 -9.82
N LEU A 8 49.01 -3.69 -10.30
CA LEU A 8 48.26 -4.42 -11.31
C LEU A 8 46.88 -4.79 -10.77
N SER A 9 45.88 -4.65 -11.65
CA SER A 9 44.53 -5.15 -11.50
C SER A 9 44.53 -6.67 -11.31
N ALA A 10 43.96 -7.15 -10.22
CA ALA A 10 43.54 -8.54 -10.07
C ALA A 10 42.02 -8.54 -9.89
N GLY A 11 41.31 -9.02 -10.91
CA GLY A 11 39.86 -9.18 -10.87
C GLY A 11 39.48 -10.24 -9.83
N LEU A 12 38.61 -9.86 -8.90
CA LEU A 12 37.97 -10.79 -7.97
C LEU A 12 36.67 -11.27 -8.64
N ILE A 13 36.71 -12.49 -9.16
CA ILE A 13 35.51 -13.25 -9.53
C ILE A 13 34.93 -13.78 -8.22
N VAL A 14 33.82 -13.19 -7.76
CA VAL A 14 33.03 -13.76 -6.66
C VAL A 14 32.16 -14.85 -7.27
N ALA A 15 32.57 -16.10 -7.07
CA ALA A 15 31.77 -17.27 -7.39
C ALA A 15 30.64 -17.41 -6.36
N CYS A 16 29.40 -17.40 -6.84
CA CYS A 16 28.19 -17.76 -6.09
C CYS A 16 28.29 -19.21 -5.64
N ALA A 17 28.42 -19.46 -4.34
CA ALA A 17 28.26 -20.79 -3.76
C ALA A 17 26.77 -20.97 -3.40
N THR A 18 26.04 -21.73 -4.21
CA THR A 18 24.68 -22.16 -3.88
C THR A 18 24.73 -23.34 -2.91
N LEU A 19 24.20 -23.12 -1.71
CA LEU A 19 24.01 -24.17 -0.71
C LEU A 19 22.79 -25.02 -1.10
N THR A 20 23.02 -26.28 -1.45
CA THR A 20 21.97 -27.27 -1.72
C THR A 20 21.52 -27.88 -0.38
N MET A 21 20.34 -27.52 0.11
CA MET A 21 19.70 -28.25 1.22
C MET A 21 18.88 -29.40 0.66
N ALA A 22 19.18 -30.61 1.14
CA ALA A 22 18.51 -31.85 0.78
C ALA A 22 17.05 -31.86 1.28
N GLY A 23 16.15 -32.34 0.41
CA GLY A 23 14.70 -32.33 0.60
C GLY A 23 14.18 -33.32 1.65
N GLY A 24 13.19 -32.87 2.42
CA GLY A 24 12.23 -33.74 3.09
C GLY A 24 11.11 -34.12 2.12
N THR A 25 10.70 -35.38 2.15
CA THR A 25 9.66 -35.95 1.28
C THR A 25 8.28 -35.53 1.74
N HIS A 26 7.72 -34.48 1.14
CA HIS A 26 6.28 -34.30 1.04
C HIS A 26 5.90 -34.46 -0.44
N ALA A 27 4.89 -35.30 -0.70
CA ALA A 27 4.37 -35.53 -2.04
C ALA A 27 3.96 -34.20 -2.71
N PRO A 28 4.21 -34.01 -4.02
CA PRO A 28 3.71 -32.86 -4.72
C PRO A 28 2.19 -33.02 -4.82
N VAL A 29 1.46 -32.12 -4.19
CA VAL A 29 0.09 -31.82 -4.63
C VAL A 29 0.27 -31.15 -5.98
N ASP A 30 -0.35 -31.68 -7.03
CA ASP A 30 -0.41 -31.06 -8.36
C ASP A 30 -1.04 -29.66 -8.23
N GLN A 31 -0.20 -28.66 -7.96
CA GLN A 31 -0.56 -27.27 -8.22
C GLN A 31 -0.45 -27.07 -9.72
N PRO A 32 -1.54 -26.68 -10.42
CA PRO A 32 -1.42 -26.23 -11.79
C PRO A 32 -0.40 -25.10 -11.81
N ALA A 33 0.54 -25.16 -12.76
CA ALA A 33 1.55 -24.14 -12.94
C ALA A 33 0.86 -22.78 -13.01
N THR A 34 1.12 -21.93 -12.02
CA THR A 34 0.83 -20.51 -12.12
C THR A 34 1.67 -20.02 -13.28
N VAL A 35 1.03 -19.73 -14.41
CA VAL A 35 1.64 -18.95 -15.48
C VAL A 35 2.00 -17.63 -14.80
N GLY A 36 3.28 -17.44 -14.49
CA GLY A 36 3.77 -16.16 -14.00
C GLY A 36 3.35 -15.12 -15.04
N ALA A 37 2.56 -14.13 -14.61
CA ALA A 37 2.29 -12.97 -15.43
C ALA A 37 3.64 -12.46 -15.93
N ALA A 38 3.78 -12.35 -17.25
CA ALA A 38 5.00 -11.86 -17.86
C ALA A 38 5.31 -10.50 -17.24
N ALA A 39 6.57 -10.29 -16.82
CA ALA A 39 7.00 -8.96 -16.41
C ALA A 39 6.67 -8.00 -17.57
N PRO A 40 6.10 -6.83 -17.28
CA PRO A 40 5.71 -5.87 -18.31
C PRO A 40 6.88 -5.55 -19.24
N ASP A 41 6.56 -5.35 -20.52
CA ASP A 41 7.52 -4.99 -21.55
C ASP A 41 7.97 -3.52 -21.36
N GLY A 42 8.92 -3.31 -20.46
CA GLY A 42 9.74 -2.10 -20.37
C GLY A 42 9.28 -1.03 -19.38
N PRO A 43 10.03 0.08 -19.29
CA PRO A 43 9.72 1.19 -18.40
C PRO A 43 8.43 1.89 -18.83
N GLY A 44 7.66 2.39 -17.87
CA GLY A 44 6.42 3.08 -18.19
C GLY A 44 5.54 3.32 -16.98
N VAL A 45 4.44 4.03 -17.23
CA VAL A 45 3.33 4.13 -16.28
C VAL A 45 2.26 3.13 -16.73
N PHE A 46 1.82 2.31 -15.79
CA PHE A 46 0.75 1.33 -15.99
C PHE A 46 -0.41 1.74 -15.08
N ASP A 47 -1.58 1.92 -15.68
CA ASP A 47 -2.77 2.36 -14.98
C ASP A 47 -3.65 1.14 -14.64
N GLY A 48 -4.18 1.12 -13.43
CA GLY A 48 -5.19 0.15 -13.00
C GLY A 48 -6.57 0.44 -13.61
N PRO A 49 -7.57 -0.41 -13.33
CA PRO A 49 -8.94 -0.18 -13.75
C PRO A 49 -9.50 1.16 -13.28
N THR A 50 -10.29 1.82 -14.12
CA THR A 50 -10.95 3.09 -13.78
C THR A 50 -12.26 2.85 -13.05
N VAL A 51 -12.47 3.54 -11.94
CA VAL A 51 -13.67 3.52 -11.11
C VAL A 51 -14.36 4.89 -11.11
N ARG A 52 -15.68 4.91 -11.00
CA ARG A 52 -16.49 6.12 -10.87
C ARG A 52 -16.36 6.67 -9.46
N VAL A 53 -16.01 7.95 -9.33
CA VAL A 53 -15.95 8.67 -8.05
C VAL A 53 -16.60 10.02 -8.26
N GLY A 54 -17.65 10.34 -7.49
CA GLY A 54 -18.43 11.56 -7.67
C GLY A 54 -18.87 11.76 -9.13
N ASP A 55 -18.62 12.95 -9.66
CA ASP A 55 -18.87 13.33 -11.04
C ASP A 55 -17.72 12.99 -12.01
N GLY A 56 -16.65 12.38 -11.51
CA GLY A 56 -15.47 11.96 -12.26
C GLY A 56 -15.08 10.50 -12.07
N THR A 57 -13.78 10.26 -12.02
CA THR A 57 -13.18 8.94 -12.03
C THR A 57 -11.88 8.91 -11.24
N ALA A 58 -11.53 7.74 -10.75
CA ALA A 58 -10.24 7.47 -10.13
C ALA A 58 -9.66 6.14 -10.65
N HIS A 59 -8.33 6.01 -10.63
CA HIS A 59 -7.62 4.74 -10.83
C HIS A 59 -6.29 4.77 -10.06
N SER A 60 -5.77 3.61 -9.72
CA SER A 60 -4.40 3.46 -9.24
C SER A 60 -3.41 3.43 -10.42
N PHE A 61 -2.12 3.60 -10.17
CA PHE A 61 -1.07 3.38 -11.17
C PHE A 61 0.22 2.92 -10.52
N VAL A 62 1.11 2.32 -11.32
CA VAL A 62 2.51 2.08 -10.98
C VAL A 62 3.42 2.61 -12.08
N THR A 63 4.57 3.18 -11.71
CA THR A 63 5.62 3.55 -12.66
C THR A 63 6.79 2.60 -12.49
N LEU A 64 7.28 2.00 -13.58
CA LEU A 64 8.44 1.11 -13.59
C LEU A 64 9.65 1.75 -14.30
N ASP A 65 10.85 1.48 -13.77
CA ASP A 65 12.11 1.81 -14.44
C ASP A 65 12.44 0.82 -15.58
N ALA A 66 13.57 1.05 -16.26
CA ALA A 66 13.98 0.21 -17.41
C ALA A 66 14.36 -1.22 -17.02
N ALA A 67 14.58 -1.50 -15.74
CA ALA A 67 14.82 -2.82 -15.19
C ALA A 67 13.55 -3.48 -14.64
N GLY A 68 12.38 -2.82 -14.78
CA GLY A 68 11.09 -3.29 -14.28
C GLY A 68 10.89 -3.07 -12.78
N ASN A 69 11.73 -2.28 -12.10
CA ASN A 69 11.53 -1.98 -10.69
C ASN A 69 10.50 -0.85 -10.53
N PRO A 70 9.55 -0.97 -9.58
CA PRO A 70 8.62 0.11 -9.29
C PRO A 70 9.36 1.32 -8.69
N THR A 71 9.17 2.48 -9.31
CA THR A 71 9.68 3.77 -8.86
C THR A 71 8.60 4.64 -8.23
N GLU A 72 7.34 4.36 -8.54
CA GLU A 72 6.18 5.08 -8.00
C GLU A 72 4.96 4.17 -7.99
N VAL A 73 4.10 4.34 -7.00
CA VAL A 73 2.74 3.78 -6.96
C VAL A 73 1.84 4.88 -6.43
N GLY A 74 0.64 5.03 -7.00
CA GLY A 74 -0.22 6.15 -6.64
C GLY A 74 -1.65 5.99 -7.13
N MET A 75 -2.42 7.07 -6.95
CA MET A 75 -3.80 7.19 -7.41
C MET A 75 -3.93 8.46 -8.23
N ARG A 76 -4.77 8.42 -9.26
CA ARG A 76 -5.12 9.58 -10.10
C ARG A 76 -6.62 9.77 -10.06
N LEU A 77 -7.03 10.99 -9.73
CA LEU A 77 -8.43 11.41 -9.71
C LEU A 77 -8.62 12.47 -10.79
N SER A 78 -9.71 12.36 -11.56
CA SER A 78 -10.10 13.45 -12.47
C SER A 78 -10.69 14.62 -11.68
N GLU A 79 -10.67 15.82 -12.26
CA GLU A 79 -11.17 17.03 -11.59
C GLU A 79 -12.62 16.87 -11.09
N GLY A 80 -13.49 16.29 -11.93
CA GLY A 80 -14.89 16.02 -11.57
C GLY A 80 -15.07 14.99 -10.46
N ALA A 81 -14.02 14.24 -10.07
CA ALA A 81 -14.11 13.34 -8.93
C ALA A 81 -14.27 14.08 -7.60
N MET A 82 -14.02 15.39 -7.58
CA MET A 82 -14.22 16.26 -6.42
C MET A 82 -15.64 16.84 -6.35
N ASP A 83 -16.45 16.63 -7.38
CA ASP A 83 -17.84 17.10 -7.48
C ASP A 83 -18.79 15.91 -7.38
N GLY A 84 -20.06 16.15 -7.06
CA GLY A 84 -21.08 15.09 -7.02
C GLY A 84 -20.81 13.94 -6.03
N LEU A 85 -19.95 14.17 -5.03
CA LEU A 85 -19.59 13.15 -4.04
C LEU A 85 -20.79 12.78 -3.15
N PRO A 86 -20.92 11.50 -2.76
CA PRO A 86 -22.04 11.04 -1.95
C PRO A 86 -22.04 11.71 -0.57
N ALA A 87 -23.23 12.00 -0.06
CA ALA A 87 -23.42 12.26 1.36
C ALA A 87 -23.44 10.91 2.08
N THR A 88 -22.44 10.66 2.91
CA THR A 88 -22.20 9.36 3.57
C THR A 88 -22.59 9.38 5.04
N HIS A 89 -22.80 10.57 5.64
CA HIS A 89 -23.20 10.73 7.04
C HIS A 89 -22.24 10.00 8.00
N ASP A 90 -22.73 9.03 8.77
CA ASP A 90 -21.92 8.24 9.72
C ASP A 90 -21.16 7.10 9.04
N ASP A 91 -21.37 6.86 7.73
CA ASP A 91 -20.63 5.87 6.94
C ASP A 91 -19.53 6.53 6.10
N VAL A 92 -18.64 5.71 5.53
CA VAL A 92 -17.60 6.12 4.58
C VAL A 92 -17.89 5.49 3.22
N ALA A 93 -17.79 6.27 2.14
CA ALA A 93 -17.83 5.72 0.79
C ALA A 93 -16.45 5.19 0.40
N THR A 94 -16.31 3.87 0.33
CA THR A 94 -15.08 3.19 -0.08
C THR A 94 -15.07 2.90 -1.58
N PHE A 95 -14.03 3.36 -2.26
CA PHE A 95 -13.74 3.06 -3.65
C PHE A 95 -12.50 2.17 -3.73
N GLU A 96 -12.70 0.92 -4.12
CA GLU A 96 -11.61 -0.03 -4.41
C GLU A 96 -10.90 0.40 -5.69
N LEU A 97 -9.60 0.68 -5.61
CA LEU A 97 -8.76 0.97 -6.77
C LEU A 97 -7.76 -0.17 -6.92
N ASP A 98 -8.14 -1.19 -7.69
CA ASP A 98 -7.26 -2.33 -7.94
C ASP A 98 -5.94 -1.85 -8.59
N LEU A 99 -4.83 -2.41 -8.14
CA LEU A 99 -3.51 -2.14 -8.70
C LEU A 99 -3.39 -2.78 -10.09
N PRO A 100 -2.64 -2.17 -11.03
CA PRO A 100 -2.27 -2.84 -12.28
C PRO A 100 -1.42 -4.08 -11.99
N ASP A 101 -1.46 -5.10 -12.86
CA ASP A 101 -0.70 -6.35 -12.69
C ASP A 101 0.80 -6.10 -12.51
N GLU A 102 1.31 -5.05 -13.15
CA GLU A 102 2.68 -4.57 -13.07
C GLU A 102 3.11 -4.13 -11.66
N ALA A 103 2.16 -3.85 -10.77
CA ALA A 103 2.42 -3.51 -9.38
C ALA A 103 2.77 -4.74 -8.51
N ALA A 104 2.75 -5.97 -9.07
CA ALA A 104 3.09 -7.20 -8.33
C ALA A 104 4.51 -7.20 -7.74
N ALA A 105 5.41 -6.35 -8.23
CA ALA A 105 6.75 -6.15 -7.68
C ALA A 105 6.80 -5.17 -6.48
N THR A 106 5.68 -4.50 -6.17
CA THR A 106 5.56 -3.65 -4.99
C THR A 106 5.25 -4.47 -3.73
N VAL A 107 5.17 -3.81 -2.57
CA VAL A 107 4.73 -4.43 -1.31
C VAL A 107 3.22 -4.37 -1.09
N PHE A 108 2.48 -3.74 -2.01
CA PHE A 108 1.06 -3.46 -1.84
C PHE A 108 0.20 -4.51 -2.54
N ASP A 109 -0.82 -4.99 -1.83
CA ASP A 109 -1.82 -5.95 -2.29
C ASP A 109 -2.97 -5.23 -3.02
N HIS A 110 -3.56 -4.23 -2.38
CA HIS A 110 -4.66 -3.45 -2.92
C HIS A 110 -4.68 -2.03 -2.36
N THR A 111 -5.52 -1.18 -2.95
CA THR A 111 -5.69 0.20 -2.50
C THR A 111 -7.14 0.61 -2.43
N THR A 112 -7.45 1.48 -1.47
CA THR A 112 -8.77 2.11 -1.35
C THR A 112 -8.65 3.63 -1.28
N LEU A 113 -9.60 4.30 -1.92
CA LEU A 113 -9.87 5.71 -1.76
C LEU A 113 -11.17 5.84 -0.98
N ASP A 114 -11.12 6.45 0.19
CA ASP A 114 -12.22 6.47 1.13
C ASP A 114 -12.70 7.90 1.34
N TRP A 115 -13.96 8.19 1.00
CA TRP A 115 -14.56 9.52 1.15
C TRP A 115 -15.35 9.63 2.45
N ASN A 116 -14.97 10.60 3.26
CA ASN A 116 -15.68 10.97 4.47
C ASN A 116 -16.21 12.42 4.35
N ASP A 117 -17.53 12.56 4.20
CA ASP A 117 -18.19 13.84 3.96
C ASP A 117 -18.33 14.75 5.20
N HIS A 118 -18.10 14.23 6.40
CA HIS A 118 -18.15 15.01 7.65
C HIS A 118 -16.84 14.97 8.44
N GLY A 119 -15.88 14.18 7.99
CA GLY A 119 -14.63 13.93 8.68
C GLY A 119 -14.78 13.00 9.89
N HIS A 120 -13.74 12.90 10.69
CA HIS A 120 -13.74 12.13 11.93
C HIS A 120 -12.83 12.77 12.99
N GLY A 121 -12.88 12.24 14.22
CA GLY A 121 -12.00 12.70 15.29
C GLY A 121 -10.52 12.35 15.02
N PRO A 122 -9.55 13.10 15.57
CA PRO A 122 -9.74 14.20 16.53
C PRO A 122 -10.22 15.51 15.90
N SER A 123 -11.01 16.29 16.64
CA SER A 123 -11.41 17.64 16.20
C SER A 123 -10.19 18.55 16.05
N GLY A 124 -10.22 19.40 15.03
CA GLY A 124 -9.11 20.23 14.58
C GLY A 124 -8.08 19.50 13.72
N MET A 125 -8.19 18.17 13.55
CA MET A 125 -7.29 17.37 12.72
C MET A 125 -8.02 16.80 11.49
N PHE A 126 -9.00 15.92 11.70
CA PHE A 126 -9.71 15.21 10.63
C PHE A 126 -11.19 15.58 10.55
N ASP A 127 -11.63 16.66 11.20
CA ASP A 127 -13.05 17.02 11.33
C ASP A 127 -13.64 17.82 10.16
N LYS A 128 -12.98 17.75 9.00
CA LYS A 128 -13.45 18.35 7.74
C LYS A 128 -13.64 17.24 6.70
N PRO A 129 -14.46 17.46 5.66
CA PRO A 129 -14.58 16.50 4.58
C PRO A 129 -13.21 16.20 3.95
N HIS A 130 -12.88 14.92 3.80
CA HIS A 130 -11.58 14.50 3.25
C HIS A 130 -11.67 13.13 2.58
N PHE A 131 -10.67 12.87 1.74
CA PHE A 131 -10.34 11.52 1.32
C PHE A 131 -9.21 10.97 2.18
N ASP A 132 -9.37 9.72 2.60
CA ASP A 132 -8.29 8.90 3.10
C ASP A 132 -7.83 7.96 1.98
N THR A 133 -6.52 7.80 1.87
CA THR A 133 -5.90 6.92 0.88
C THR A 133 -5.21 5.78 1.59
N HIS A 134 -5.53 4.54 1.19
CA HIS A 134 -4.92 3.35 1.78
C HIS A 134 -4.18 2.53 0.75
N PHE A 135 -2.97 2.16 1.12
CA PHE A 135 -2.17 1.17 0.43
C PHE A 135 -1.94 0.02 1.41
N TYR A 136 -2.57 -1.12 1.13
CA TYR A 136 -2.53 -2.29 2.01
C TYR A 136 -1.39 -3.20 1.61
N MET A 137 -0.60 -3.63 2.59
CA MET A 137 0.37 -4.73 2.41
C MET A 137 -0.23 -6.09 2.81
N ALA A 138 -1.33 -6.09 3.57
CA ALA A 138 -2.06 -7.28 3.95
C ALA A 138 -3.11 -7.61 2.88
N ASP A 139 -3.42 -8.90 2.75
CA ASP A 139 -4.43 -9.35 1.79
C ASP A 139 -5.82 -8.79 2.13
N LYS A 140 -6.61 -8.52 1.09
CA LYS A 140 -7.97 -7.97 1.21
C LYS A 140 -8.88 -8.78 2.14
N ALA A 141 -8.72 -10.10 2.20
CA ALA A 141 -9.54 -10.95 3.07
C ALA A 141 -9.17 -10.77 4.55
N ALA A 142 -7.90 -10.71 4.89
CA ALA A 142 -7.41 -10.44 6.25
C ALA A 142 -7.82 -9.04 6.72
N VAL A 143 -7.76 -8.04 5.84
CA VAL A 143 -8.30 -6.69 6.13
C VAL A 143 -9.80 -6.76 6.37
N ALA A 144 -10.53 -7.57 5.60
CA ALA A 144 -11.98 -7.72 5.73
C ALA A 144 -12.40 -8.34 7.08
N GLU A 145 -11.56 -9.21 7.64
CA GLU A 145 -11.76 -9.89 8.94
C GLU A 145 -11.51 -9.01 10.16
N ILE A 146 -11.00 -7.79 10.00
CA ILE A 146 -10.80 -6.86 11.11
C ILE A 146 -12.17 -6.43 11.67
N ASP A 147 -12.48 -6.90 12.88
CA ASP A 147 -13.71 -6.61 13.60
C ASP A 147 -13.45 -5.70 14.81
N PRO A 148 -13.90 -4.42 14.77
CA PRO A 148 -13.81 -3.51 15.91
C PRO A 148 -14.59 -3.95 17.15
N ALA A 149 -15.56 -4.85 17.02
CA ALA A 149 -16.31 -5.40 18.15
C ALA A 149 -15.59 -6.60 18.81
N SER A 150 -14.49 -7.08 18.23
CA SER A 150 -13.71 -8.19 18.79
C SER A 150 -13.11 -7.81 20.14
N PRO A 151 -13.18 -8.68 21.17
CA PRO A 151 -12.60 -8.38 22.48
C PRO A 151 -11.07 -8.19 22.45
N ASP A 152 -10.39 -8.75 21.44
CA ASP A 152 -8.95 -8.63 21.26
C ASP A 152 -8.55 -7.46 20.34
N PHE A 153 -9.51 -6.67 19.84
CA PHE A 153 -9.27 -5.64 18.83
C PHE A 153 -8.20 -4.63 19.27
N GLU A 154 -8.34 -4.07 20.48
CA GLU A 154 -7.36 -3.13 21.03
C GLU A 154 -5.98 -3.80 21.20
N ALA A 155 -5.93 -5.01 21.76
CA ALA A 155 -4.68 -5.72 21.97
C ALA A 155 -3.94 -6.04 20.66
N LYS A 156 -4.69 -6.32 19.57
CA LYS A 156 -4.12 -6.53 18.23
C LYS A 156 -3.69 -5.22 17.58
N GLY A 157 -4.47 -4.14 17.73
CA GLY A 157 -4.14 -2.80 17.20
C GLY A 157 -2.88 -2.18 17.82
N LEU A 158 -2.49 -2.62 19.02
CA LEU A 158 -1.26 -2.17 19.70
C LEU A 158 -0.01 -2.94 19.31
N ARG A 159 -0.10 -3.89 18.37
CA ARG A 159 1.07 -4.57 17.80
C ARG A 159 1.76 -3.67 16.78
N LEU A 160 2.42 -2.64 17.30
CA LEU A 160 3.10 -1.64 16.50
C LEU A 160 4.37 -2.22 15.84
N PRO A 161 4.81 -1.67 14.69
CA PRO A 161 6.13 -1.91 14.13
C PRO A 161 7.26 -1.67 15.14
N ASP A 162 8.44 -2.21 14.86
CA ASP A 162 9.67 -1.88 15.60
C ASP A 162 9.82 -0.35 15.67
N PRO A 163 10.12 0.25 16.84
CA PRO A 163 10.22 1.70 17.01
C PRO A 163 11.14 2.40 16.02
N ARG A 164 12.14 1.71 15.44
CA ARG A 164 12.98 2.28 14.38
C ARG A 164 12.24 2.64 13.10
N TYR A 165 11.04 2.10 12.91
CA TYR A 165 10.14 2.38 11.80
C TYR A 165 9.01 3.36 12.16
N LEU A 166 8.96 3.83 13.40
CA LEU A 166 7.97 4.79 13.87
C LEU A 166 8.63 6.16 14.06
N PRO A 167 7.90 7.25 13.79
CA PRO A 167 8.31 8.58 14.24
C PRO A 167 8.56 8.61 15.75
N PRO A 168 9.58 9.35 16.24
CA PRO A 168 9.88 9.43 17.68
C PRO A 168 8.71 9.91 18.55
N ASP A 169 7.77 10.64 17.97
CA ASP A 169 6.56 11.21 18.56
C ASP A 169 5.28 10.49 18.11
N TYR A 170 5.40 9.26 17.59
CA TYR A 170 4.24 8.44 17.26
C TYR A 170 3.54 7.97 18.54
N PHE A 171 2.28 8.37 18.68
CA PHE A 171 1.38 7.85 19.70
C PHE A 171 0.21 7.18 19.00
N PRO A 172 -0.04 5.87 19.22
CA PRO A 172 -1.25 5.25 18.68
C PRO A 172 -2.47 5.99 19.26
N MET A 173 -3.49 6.24 18.44
CA MET A 173 -4.76 6.72 18.97
C MET A 173 -5.36 5.61 19.85
N LEU A 174 -5.25 5.78 21.17
CA LEU A 174 -5.71 4.83 22.17
C LEU A 174 -7.17 5.11 22.56
N GLY A 175 -8.00 4.07 22.59
CA GLY A 175 -9.27 4.06 23.32
C GLY A 175 -10.45 3.40 22.59
N PRO A 176 -11.59 3.22 23.28
CA PRO A 176 -12.79 2.51 22.81
C PRO A 176 -13.58 3.27 21.72
N LYS A 177 -12.92 4.24 21.08
CA LYS A 177 -13.42 5.06 19.97
C LYS A 177 -12.35 5.17 18.90
N LEU A 178 -11.78 4.04 18.50
CA LEU A 178 -11.54 3.89 17.07
C LEU A 178 -12.95 3.94 16.46
N VAL A 179 -13.38 5.14 16.07
CA VAL A 179 -14.53 5.28 15.18
C VAL A 179 -14.28 4.27 14.06
N PRO A 180 -15.25 3.46 13.60
CA PRO A 180 -15.02 2.51 12.52
C PRO A 180 -14.24 3.12 11.33
N GLN A 181 -14.44 4.43 11.11
CA GLN A 181 -13.74 5.28 10.15
C GLN A 181 -12.23 5.51 10.43
N ALA A 182 -11.80 5.43 11.70
CA ALA A 182 -10.41 5.51 12.14
C ALA A 182 -9.85 4.16 12.60
N SER A 183 -10.52 3.05 12.27
CA SER A 183 -10.09 1.71 12.69
C SER A 183 -8.76 1.30 12.01
N PRO A 184 -7.98 0.33 12.53
CA PRO A 184 -6.70 -0.12 11.96
C PRO A 184 -6.85 -0.91 10.66
N ARG A 185 -8.06 -0.91 10.08
CA ARG A 185 -8.34 -1.43 8.75
C ARG A 185 -7.66 -0.60 7.67
N TRP A 186 -6.89 0.44 8.01
CA TRP A 186 -6.45 1.57 7.19
C TRP A 186 -4.91 1.56 7.24
N GLY A 187 -4.26 1.30 6.09
CA GLY A 187 -2.81 1.13 5.97
C GLY A 187 -2.02 2.42 6.24
N CYS A 188 -0.95 2.68 5.48
CA CYS A 188 -0.33 4.01 5.53
C CYS A 188 -1.32 5.06 5.01
N THR A 189 -1.99 5.80 5.91
CA THR A 189 -2.99 6.80 5.55
C THR A 189 -2.34 8.13 5.16
N GLY A 190 -2.61 8.60 3.96
CA GLY A 190 -2.45 10.00 3.56
C GLY A 190 -3.82 10.66 3.47
N SER A 191 -4.02 11.80 4.13
CA SER A 191 -5.26 12.59 4.04
C SER A 191 -5.10 13.70 3.02
N MET A 192 -6.04 13.82 2.08
CA MET A 192 -6.12 14.92 1.12
C MET A 192 -7.35 15.78 1.41
N SER A 193 -7.14 17.08 1.62
CA SER A 193 -8.20 18.07 1.79
C SER A 193 -7.99 19.24 0.83
N ARG A 194 -9.08 19.76 0.24
CA ARG A 194 -9.05 20.96 -0.60
C ARG A 194 -8.83 22.18 0.31
N THR A 195 -7.69 22.84 0.21
CA THR A 195 -7.53 24.20 0.75
C THR A 195 -8.36 25.14 -0.12
N GLY A 196 -9.31 25.86 0.50
CA GLY A 196 -10.17 26.85 -0.16
C GLY A 196 -9.45 28.12 -0.58
#